data_AF-A0A496ZSD5-F1
#
_entry.id   AF-A0A496ZSD5-F1
#
_cell.length_a   1.000
_cell.length_b   1.000
_cell.length_c   1.000
_cell.angle_alpha   90.00
_cell.angle_beta   90.00
_cell.angle_gamma   90.00
#
_symmetry.space_group_name_H-M   'P 1'
#
loop_
_entity.id
_entity.type
_entity.pdbx_description
1 polymer ?
#
loop_
_entity_poly.entity_id
_entity_poly.type
_entity_poly.pdbx_seq_one_letter_code
_entity_poly.pdbx_strand_id
1 'polypeptide(L)' 'MLTIKCAKCRRKIFRYLKIGKGKLWHCWNDRIIKDYSIHNGNEIRCQCGNLIGIDEGKWIKLKQYSFICSGTKNRSIRK' A
#
# COMPACT_ATOMS: atom_id res chain seq x y z
N MET A 1 6.47 -2.94 9.65
CA MET A 1 5.96 -1.80 8.86
C MET A 1 6.07 -2.12 7.36
N LEU A 2 4.99 -2.04 6.59
CA LEU A 2 5.00 -2.28 5.14
C LEU A 2 4.95 -0.95 4.41
N THR A 3 5.86 -0.71 3.47
CA THR A 3 5.81 0.48 2.61
C THR A 3 5.32 0.07 1.24
N ILE A 4 4.15 0.57 0.84
CA ILE A 4 3.59 0.38 -0.49
C ILE A 4 4.15 1.49 -1.37
N LYS A 5 4.80 1.10 -2.46
CA LYS A 5 5.41 2.00 -3.44
C LYS A 5 4.76 1.80 -4.81
N CYS A 6 4.86 2.79 -5.68
CA CYS A 6 4.39 2.68 -7.06
C CYS A 6 5.26 1.71 -7.86
N ALA A 7 4.67 0.83 -8.66
CA ALA A 7 5.44 -0.03 -9.57
C ALA A 7 6.14 0.77 -10.68
N LYS A 8 5.51 1.85 -11.18
CA LYS A 8 6.10 2.72 -12.23
C LYS A 8 7.21 3.63 -11.72
N CYS A 9 6.91 4.51 -10.77
CA CYS A 9 7.86 5.55 -10.33
C CYS A 9 8.65 5.19 -9.07
N ARG A 10 8.37 4.04 -8.42
CA ARG A 10 9.00 3.58 -7.17
C ARG A 10 8.86 4.52 -5.96
N ARG A 11 8.08 5.61 -6.08
CA ARG A 11 7.75 6.51 -4.96
C ARG A 11 6.88 5.80 -3.93
N LYS A 12 6.99 6.25 -2.69
CA LYS A 12 6.17 5.77 -1.56
C LYS A 12 4.75 6.31 -1.74
N ILE A 13 3.77 5.42 -1.58
CA ILE A 13 2.35 5.76 -1.67
C ILE A 13 1.69 5.63 -0.32
N PHE A 14 1.86 4.48 0.33
CA PHE A 14 1.31 4.25 1.66
C PHE A 14 2.34 3.67 2.61
N ARG A 15 2.29 4.11 3.87
CA ARG A 15 2.88 3.36 4.97
C ARG A 15 1.76 2.60 5.64
N TYR A 16 1.78 1.28 5.50
CA TYR A 16 0.77 0.39 6.02
C TYR A 16 1.29 -0.43 7.20
N LEU A 17 0.55 -0.44 8.30
CA LEU A 17 0.85 -1.26 9.45
C LEU A 17 0.32 -2.68 9.24
N LYS A 18 1.19 -3.53 8.68
CA LYS A 18 0.89 -4.95 8.59
C LYS A 18 1.10 -5.64 9.93
N ILE A 19 0.00 -6.10 10.54
CA ILE A 19 -0.02 -6.90 11.76
C ILE A 19 -0.29 -8.36 11.36
N GLY A 20 0.59 -9.28 11.77
CA GLY A 20 0.46 -10.72 11.54
C GLY A 20 1.18 -11.27 10.31
N LYS A 21 1.15 -12.60 10.19
CA LYS A 21 1.75 -13.39 9.09
C LYS A 21 0.62 -13.78 8.11
N GLY A 22 0.57 -13.17 6.93
CA GLY A 22 -0.44 -13.44 5.90
C GLY A 22 -0.22 -12.64 4.61
N LYS A 23 -0.99 -12.90 3.55
CA LYS A 23 -0.99 -12.08 2.31
C LYS A 23 -1.85 -10.82 2.52
N LEU A 24 -1.47 -9.71 1.89
CA LEU A 24 -2.22 -8.45 1.95
C LEU A 24 -3.30 -8.48 0.85
N TRP A 25 -4.51 -8.92 1.19
CA TRP A 25 -5.64 -8.93 0.26
C TRP A 25 -6.37 -7.59 0.26
N HIS A 26 -6.58 -7.03 1.45
CA HIS A 26 -7.29 -5.78 1.67
C HIS A 26 -6.44 -4.83 2.50
N CYS A 27 -6.36 -3.58 2.05
CA CYS A 27 -5.72 -2.51 2.81
C CYS A 27 -6.79 -1.77 3.60
N TRP A 28 -6.85 -2.02 4.90
CA TRP A 28 -7.78 -1.31 5.78
C TRP A 28 -7.30 0.12 6.02
N ASN A 29 -8.19 1.09 5.87
CA ASN A 29 -7.88 2.51 6.06
C ASN A 29 -7.36 2.80 7.48
N ASP A 30 -7.92 2.13 8.48
CA ASP A 30 -7.51 2.20 9.88
C ASP A 30 -6.01 1.87 10.13
N ARG A 31 -5.41 1.06 9.25
CA ARG A 31 -4.01 0.62 9.38
C ARG A 31 -3.05 1.42 8.52
N ILE A 32 -3.52 2.44 7.82
CA ILE A 32 -2.69 3.35 7.01
C ILE A 32 -2.14 4.41 7.95
N ILE A 33 -0.82 4.39 8.14
CA ILE A 33 -0.13 5.35 9.00
C ILE A 33 0.11 6.66 8.25
N LYS A 34 0.45 6.57 6.96
CA LYS A 34 0.69 7.73 6.11
C LYS A 34 0.22 7.44 4.69
N ASP A 35 -0.53 8.38 4.13
CA ASP A 35 -0.85 8.47 2.72
C ASP A 35 0.04 9.54 2.04
N TYR A 36 0.44 9.23 0.82
CA TYR A 36 1.18 10.11 -0.10
C TYR A 36 0.58 10.05 -1.51
N SER A 37 -0.60 9.44 -1.64
CA SER A 37 -1.37 9.29 -2.87
C SER A 37 -2.23 10.51 -3.15
N ILE A 38 -2.63 10.64 -4.42
CA ILE A 38 -3.66 11.57 -4.85
C ILE A 38 -4.98 10.79 -4.86
N HIS A 39 -5.95 11.26 -4.08
CA HIS A 39 -7.29 10.70 -4.03
C HIS A 39 -8.19 11.51 -4.97
N ASN A 40 -8.67 10.88 -6.04
CA ASN A 40 -9.53 11.51 -7.03
C ASN A 40 -10.92 10.85 -6.95
N GLY A 41 -11.69 11.25 -5.94
CA GLY A 41 -12.91 10.54 -5.55
C GLY A 41 -12.57 9.17 -4.97
N ASN A 42 -13.06 8.11 -5.62
CA ASN A 42 -12.79 6.73 -5.22
C ASN A 42 -11.47 6.18 -5.77
N GLU A 43 -10.83 6.88 -6.71
CA GLU A 43 -9.60 6.39 -7.34
C GLU A 43 -8.36 6.88 -6.61
N ILE A 44 -7.50 5.93 -6.24
CA ILE A 44 -6.22 6.23 -5.62
C ILE A 44 -5.15 6.19 -6.69
N ARG A 45 -4.53 7.34 -6.92
CA ARG A 45 -3.51 7.54 -7.94
C ARG A 45 -2.19 7.92 -7.30
N CYS A 46 -1.11 7.49 -7.93
CA CYS A 46 0.21 8.03 -7.60
C CYS A 46 0.37 9.39 -8.28
N GLN A 47 1.24 10.25 -7.74
CA GLN A 47 1.63 11.52 -8.37
C GLN A 47 2.15 11.38 -9.81
N CYS A 48 2.57 10.18 -10.23
CA CYS A 48 2.99 9.92 -11.61
C CYS A 48 1.82 9.55 -12.54
N GLY A 49 0.56 9.67 -12.09
CA GLY A 49 -0.65 9.33 -12.85
C GLY A 49 -1.05 7.85 -12.82
N ASN A 50 -0.26 6.97 -12.18
CA ASN A 50 -0.54 5.53 -12.11
C ASN A 50 -1.71 5.23 -11.15
N LEU A 51 -2.69 4.45 -11.62
CA LEU A 51 -3.82 3.99 -10.79
C LEU A 51 -3.37 2.83 -9.87
N ILE A 52 -3.45 3.06 -8.57
CA ILE A 52 -2.96 2.14 -7.53
C ILE A 52 -4.08 1.25 -7.01
N GLY A 53 -5.26 1.83 -6.82
CA GLY A 53 -6.40 1.12 -6.27
C GLY A 53 -7.66 1.98 -6.30
N ILE A 54 -8.73 1.38 -5.83
CA ILE A 54 -10.02 2.03 -5.62
C ILE A 54 -10.33 1.95 -4.14
N ASP A 55 -10.66 3.09 -3.54
CA ASP A 55 -11.19 3.17 -2.18
C ASP A 55 -12.67 2.82 -2.21
N GLU A 56 -13.08 1.85 -1.38
CA GLU A 56 -14.50 1.52 -1.17
C GLU A 56 -14.96 1.97 0.23
N GLY A 57 -14.36 3.03 0.76
CA GLY A 57 -14.65 3.60 2.07
C GLY A 57 -14.01 2.84 3.24
N LYS A 58 -14.38 1.57 3.44
CA LYS A 58 -13.84 0.76 4.56
C LYS A 58 -12.42 0.24 4.30
N TRP A 59 -12.12 -0.02 3.04
CA TRP A 59 -10.87 -0.60 2.61
C TRP A 59 -10.49 -0.09 1.23
N ILE A 60 -9.21 -0.22 0.92
CA ILE A 60 -8.68 0.08 -0.40
C ILE A 60 -8.44 -1.24 -1.11
N LYS A 61 -9.11 -1.39 -2.26
CA LYS A 61 -8.85 -2.46 -3.21
C LYS A 61 -7.64 -2.07 -4.06
N LEU A 62 -6.47 -2.55 -3.65
CA LEU A 62 -5.22 -2.31 -4.36
C LEU A 62 -5.09 -3.24 -5.58
N LYS A 63 -4.63 -2.71 -6.72
CA LYS A 63 -4.28 -3.51 -7.90
C LYS A 63 -2.88 -4.10 -7.74
N GLN A 64 -2.76 -5.42 -7.58
CA GLN A 64 -1.48 -6.11 -7.28
C GLN A 64 -0.33 -5.75 -8.24
N TYR A 65 -0.61 -5.47 -9.51
CA TYR A 65 0.40 -5.12 -10.51
C TYR A 65 0.82 -3.63 -10.49
N SER A 66 0.01 -2.77 -9.87
CA SER A 66 0.23 -1.32 -9.86
C SER A 66 1.15 -0.85 -8.73
N PHE A 67 1.38 -1.69 -7.72
CA PHE A 67 2.19 -1.36 -6.56
C PHE A 67 3.21 -2.45 -6.23
N ILE A 68 4.28 -2.04 -5.58
CA ILE A 68 5.31 -2.90 -5.03
C ILE A 68 5.37 -2.71 -3.53
N CYS A 69 5.51 -3.81 -2.79
CA CYS A 69 5.66 -3.78 -1.35
C CYS A 69 7.15 -3.84 -0.98
N SER A 70 7.63 -2.80 -0.30
CA SER A 70 8.93 -2.81 0.37
C SER A 70 8.72 -2.79 1.87
N GLY A 71 9.04 -3.88 2.56
CA GLY A 71 8.99 -3.91 4.01
C GLY A 71 9.84 -5.04 4.55
N THR A 72 10.66 -4.71 5.53
CA THR A 72 11.33 -5.70 6.37
C THR A 72 10.23 -6.38 7.18
N LYS A 73 9.87 -7.64 6.86
CA LYS A 73 9.43 -8.55 7.91
C LYS A 73 10.54 -8.45 8.95
N ASN A 74 10.23 -8.23 10.23
CA ASN A 74 11.24 -8.39 11.26
C ASN A 74 11.73 -9.84 11.12
N ARG A 75 12.82 -10.01 10.37
CA ARG A 75 13.41 -11.29 10.05
C ARG A 75 14.15 -11.56 11.34
N SER A 76 13.48 -12.21 12.28
CA SER A 76 14.19 -12.91 13.35
C SER A 76 15.19 -13.81 12.63
N ILE A 77 16.43 -13.34 12.61
CA ILE A 77 17.61 -14.07 12.17
C ILE A 77 17.57 -15.35 12.99
N ARG A 78 17.14 -16.46 12.39
CA ARG A 78 17.46 -17.77 12.95
C ARG A 78 18.88 -18.05 12.48
N LYS A 79 19.81 -17.85 13.42
CA LYS A 79 21.18 -18.36 13.37
C LYS A 79 21.16 -19.87 13.12
#